data_AF-A0A4Z2EN96-F1
#
_entry.id   AF-A0A4Z2EN96-F1
#
_cell.length_a   1.000
_cell.length_b   1.000
_cell.length_c   1.000
_cell.angle_alpha   90.00
_cell.angle_beta   90.00
_cell.angle_gamma   90.00
#
_symmetry.space_group_name_H-M   'P 1'
#
loop_
_entity.id
_entity.type
_entity.pdbx_description
1 polymer ?
#
loop_
_entity_poly.entity_id
_entity_poly.type
_entity_poly.pdbx_seq_one_letter_code
_entity_poly.pdbx_strand_id
1 'polypeptide(L)'
;MEQMAKTAKALMEAVSHAQAPFFSATHLEHVRPMFKLAWTPLLAAFSVGLQDCDDPEVASLCLEGIRCAIRIASIFSMQALARFTLLTASSSITEMKQKNIDTIKTLITVAHTDGNYLGSSWHEILRCISQLELAQLIGTGVKTRYISGVVRDKEAGIRGLPSGTEEFMPLGLGNLVGSQDKRQMAHIQESVGETSSQSVVVAVDRIFTGSTRLDGNAIVDFVRWLCAVSMDELASTHQARMFSLQKIVEISYYNMNRIRLQWSRIWQVIGDHFNKVGCNPNEDVAIFAVDSLRQLSMKFLEKGELANFRFQKDFLRPFEHIMKKNRSPTIRDMVIRCVAQMVNSQAANIRSGWKNIFSVFHQAASDHDETIVELAFQTTGHIVTVTFQEHFAAAIDSFQDAVKCLSEFVCNAAFPDTSMEAIRLIRHCAKYVSERPQALREYTSDDMNVAPGDRVWVRGWFPILFELSCIINRCKLDVRTRGLTVMFEIMKSYGLSFEKHWWHDLFRIVFRIFDNMKLPEQQTEKTEWMTTTCNHALYAICDVFTQFYEPLSQILLADIFTQLQWCVRQDNEQLARSGTNCLENLVILNGEKFSPEVWDVTCCCMLDIFQNTSPHA
;
A
#
# COMPACT_ATOMS: atom_id res chain seq x y z
N MET A 1 10.28 47.82 -13.75
CA MET A 1 11.05 47.25 -14.88
C MET A 1 11.74 48.32 -15.71
N GLU A 2 11.08 49.42 -16.04
CA GLU A 2 11.64 50.54 -16.81
C GLU A 2 12.95 51.12 -16.22
N GLN A 3 13.04 51.21 -14.89
CA GLN A 3 14.25 51.67 -14.19
C GLN A 3 15.42 50.68 -14.33
N MET A 4 15.15 49.37 -14.39
CA MET A 4 16.17 48.34 -14.64
C MET A 4 16.66 48.36 -16.09
N ALA A 5 15.76 48.59 -17.05
CA ALA A 5 16.11 48.74 -18.47
C ALA A 5 16.99 49.96 -18.72
N LYS A 6 16.65 51.12 -18.11
CA LYS A 6 17.51 52.33 -18.15
C LYS A 6 18.88 52.09 -17.51
N THR A 7 18.94 51.34 -16.41
CA THR A 7 20.19 50.98 -15.74
C THR A 7 21.04 50.04 -16.60
N ALA A 8 20.44 49.03 -17.24
CA ALA A 8 21.13 48.12 -18.14
C ALA A 8 21.70 48.84 -19.37
N LYS A 9 20.91 49.74 -19.98
CA LYS A 9 21.34 50.59 -21.10
C LYS A 9 22.52 51.50 -20.70
N ALA A 10 22.41 52.19 -19.57
CA ALA A 10 23.48 53.06 -19.08
C ALA A 10 24.78 52.29 -18.75
N LEU A 11 24.68 51.06 -18.20
CA LEU A 11 25.84 50.20 -17.97
C LEU A 11 26.50 49.73 -19.28
N MET A 12 25.71 49.35 -20.29
CA MET A 12 26.23 48.96 -21.61
C MET A 12 26.90 50.13 -22.33
N GLU A 13 26.30 51.33 -22.27
CA GLU A 13 26.86 52.56 -22.87
C GLU A 13 28.10 53.07 -22.12
N ALA A 14 28.15 52.94 -20.79
CA ALA A 14 29.33 53.35 -20.00
C ALA A 14 30.54 52.43 -20.21
N VAL A 15 30.32 51.14 -20.51
CA VAL A 15 31.39 50.15 -20.69
C VAL A 15 31.85 50.05 -22.15
N SER A 16 31.03 50.45 -23.14
CA SER A 16 31.40 50.40 -24.57
C SER A 16 32.59 51.29 -24.92
N HIS A 17 32.85 52.33 -24.12
CA HIS A 17 33.95 53.28 -24.31
C HIS A 17 35.16 53.05 -23.40
N ALA A 18 35.11 52.05 -22.51
CA ALA A 18 36.21 51.74 -21.59
C ALA A 18 37.12 50.64 -22.18
N GLN A 19 38.36 50.99 -22.57
CA GLN A 19 39.42 50.01 -22.88
C GLN A 19 39.91 49.37 -21.57
N ALA A 20 39.13 48.45 -21.00
CA ALA A 20 39.58 47.61 -19.90
C ALA A 20 40.28 46.35 -20.44
N PRO A 21 41.34 45.84 -19.80
CA PRO A 21 41.93 44.55 -20.16
C PRO A 21 40.91 43.43 -19.88
N PHE A 22 40.39 42.80 -20.94
CA PHE A 22 39.51 41.64 -20.81
C PHE A 22 40.35 40.38 -20.57
N PHE A 23 40.05 39.66 -19.49
CA PHE A 23 40.62 38.35 -19.22
C PHE A 23 39.61 37.26 -19.62
N SER A 24 40.04 36.33 -20.47
CA SER A 24 39.21 35.17 -20.85
C SER A 24 39.27 34.11 -19.74
N ALA A 25 38.13 33.87 -19.09
CA ALA A 25 38.00 32.84 -18.06
C ALA A 25 37.28 31.61 -18.64
N THR A 26 37.97 30.47 -18.67
CA THR A 26 37.43 29.20 -19.23
C THR A 26 36.98 28.21 -18.16
N HIS A 27 37.27 28.48 -16.88
CA HIS A 27 36.94 27.58 -15.77
C HIS A 27 35.47 27.69 -15.35
N LEU A 28 34.83 26.54 -15.08
CA LEU A 28 33.43 26.41 -14.67
C LEU A 28 33.04 27.34 -13.50
N GLU A 29 33.96 27.49 -12.55
CA GLU A 29 33.75 28.30 -11.33
C GLU A 29 33.65 29.80 -11.59
N HIS A 30 34.19 30.30 -12.71
CA HIS A 30 34.12 31.71 -13.09
C HIS A 30 32.83 32.03 -13.87
N VAL A 31 32.32 31.08 -14.65
CA VAL A 31 31.14 31.29 -15.51
C VAL A 31 29.87 31.54 -14.70
N ARG A 32 29.67 30.79 -13.60
CA ARG A 32 28.49 30.94 -12.73
C ARG A 32 28.34 32.36 -12.13
N PRO A 33 29.34 32.96 -11.45
CA PRO A 33 29.22 34.31 -10.91
C PRO A 33 29.14 35.38 -12.01
N MET A 34 29.86 35.22 -13.13
CA MET A 34 29.75 36.14 -14.27
C MET A 34 28.33 36.17 -14.84
N PHE A 35 27.75 34.99 -15.07
CA PHE A 35 26.38 34.87 -15.56
C PHE A 35 25.35 35.34 -14.54
N LYS A 36 25.59 35.15 -13.23
CA LYS A 36 24.71 35.66 -12.16
C LYS A 36 24.54 37.18 -12.21
N LEU A 37 25.60 37.90 -12.56
CA LEU A 37 25.58 39.36 -12.73
C LEU A 37 24.92 39.78 -14.06
N ALA A 38 25.24 39.09 -15.16
CA ALA A 38 24.76 39.44 -16.50
C ALA A 38 23.30 39.04 -16.77
N TRP A 39 22.81 37.96 -16.15
CA TRP A 39 21.50 37.38 -16.47
C TRP A 39 20.32 38.32 -16.18
N THR A 40 20.34 39.05 -15.07
CA THR A 40 19.18 39.92 -14.71
C THR A 40 18.97 41.05 -15.73
N PRO A 41 20.02 41.78 -16.17
CA PRO A 41 19.93 42.72 -17.29
C PRO A 41 19.51 42.07 -18.61
N LEU A 42 20.07 40.90 -18.97
CA LEU A 42 19.73 40.18 -20.20
C LEU A 42 18.25 39.78 -20.22
N LEU A 43 17.75 39.22 -19.12
CA LEU A 43 16.35 38.87 -18.98
C LEU A 43 15.45 40.10 -19.13
N ALA A 44 15.79 41.22 -18.50
CA ALA A 44 15.03 42.45 -18.64
C ALA A 44 14.98 42.94 -20.10
N ALA A 45 16.12 42.89 -20.81
CA ALA A 45 16.18 43.27 -22.22
C ALA A 45 15.33 42.35 -23.10
N PHE A 46 15.43 41.03 -22.92
CA PHE A 46 14.63 40.07 -23.68
C PHE A 46 13.14 40.15 -23.34
N SER A 47 12.77 40.36 -22.08
CA SER A 47 11.39 40.52 -21.64
C SER A 47 10.74 41.78 -22.20
N VAL A 48 11.45 42.91 -22.16
CA VAL A 48 10.96 44.19 -22.74
C VAL A 48 10.83 44.06 -24.26
N GLY A 49 11.83 43.48 -24.93
CA GLY A 49 11.75 43.20 -26.37
C GLY A 49 10.56 42.32 -26.74
N LEU A 50 10.23 41.32 -25.90
CA LEU A 50 9.08 40.44 -26.12
C LEU A 50 7.72 41.11 -25.82
N GLN A 51 7.65 41.99 -24.81
CA GLN A 51 6.42 42.68 -24.43
C GLN A 51 6.08 43.85 -25.35
N ASP A 52 7.06 44.73 -25.62
CA ASP A 52 6.84 46.04 -26.23
C ASP A 52 7.06 46.06 -27.75
N CYS A 53 7.65 45.00 -28.34
CA CYS A 53 7.90 44.90 -29.78
C CYS A 53 6.97 43.90 -30.46
N ASP A 54 6.18 44.34 -31.45
CA ASP A 54 5.28 43.48 -32.24
C ASP A 54 5.95 42.82 -33.46
N ASP A 55 7.26 43.04 -33.64
CA ASP A 55 8.04 42.40 -34.70
C ASP A 55 8.29 40.90 -34.38
N PRO A 56 7.86 39.96 -35.24
CA PRO A 56 8.06 38.53 -35.04
C PRO A 56 9.53 38.11 -35.03
N GLU A 57 10.42 38.80 -35.75
CA GLU A 57 11.86 38.48 -35.75
C GLU A 57 12.51 38.84 -34.42
N VAL A 58 12.17 40.02 -33.87
CA VAL A 58 12.65 40.46 -32.55
C VAL A 58 12.13 39.54 -31.47
N ALA A 59 10.85 39.16 -31.52
CA ALA A 59 10.26 38.20 -30.59
C ALA A 59 10.97 36.83 -30.64
N SER A 60 11.28 36.32 -31.84
CA SER A 60 12.02 35.07 -32.05
C SER A 60 13.44 35.14 -31.45
N LEU A 61 14.18 36.22 -31.70
CA LEU A 61 15.51 36.43 -31.13
C LEU A 61 15.49 36.57 -29.60
N CYS A 62 14.49 37.24 -29.04
CA CYS A 62 14.31 37.33 -27.59
C CYS A 62 14.04 35.94 -26.99
N LEU A 63 13.17 35.13 -27.60
CA LEU A 63 12.89 33.77 -27.16
C LEU A 63 14.12 32.85 -27.26
N GLU A 64 14.91 32.98 -28.32
CA GLU A 64 16.16 32.24 -28.49
C GLU A 64 17.21 32.64 -27.44
N GLY A 65 17.36 33.94 -27.18
CA GLY A 65 18.24 34.45 -26.13
C GLY A 65 17.85 33.92 -24.75
N ILE A 66 16.55 33.87 -24.46
CA ILE A 66 16.02 33.29 -23.23
C ILE A 66 16.30 31.78 -23.19
N ARG A 67 16.05 31.03 -24.27
CA ARG A 67 16.35 29.58 -24.34
C ARG A 67 17.80 29.30 -23.98
N CYS A 68 18.74 30.00 -24.62
CA CYS A 68 20.17 29.86 -24.35
C CYS A 68 20.51 30.19 -22.90
N ALA A 69 19.90 31.23 -22.36
CA ALA A 69 20.15 31.65 -20.99
C ALA A 69 19.60 30.67 -19.94
N ILE A 70 18.44 30.05 -20.19
CA ILE A 70 17.90 28.98 -19.35
C ILE A 70 18.84 27.79 -19.35
N ARG A 71 19.37 27.41 -20.52
CA ARG A 71 20.34 26.32 -20.64
C ARG A 71 21.59 26.57 -19.80
N ILE A 72 22.18 27.76 -19.90
CA ILE A 72 23.33 28.16 -19.08
C ILE A 72 22.96 28.10 -17.60
N ALA A 73 21.85 28.73 -17.19
CA ALA A 73 21.42 28.73 -15.79
C ALA A 73 21.21 27.31 -15.23
N SER A 74 20.63 26.43 -16.04
CA SER A 74 20.32 25.04 -15.67
C SER A 74 21.62 24.24 -15.48
N ILE A 75 22.57 24.36 -16.41
CA ILE A 75 23.91 23.72 -16.32
C ILE A 75 24.64 24.15 -15.04
N PHE A 76 24.54 25.42 -14.64
CA PHE A 76 25.20 25.94 -13.44
C PHE A 76 24.32 25.93 -12.17
N SER A 77 23.17 25.23 -12.21
CA SER A 77 22.22 25.12 -11.09
C SER A 77 21.87 26.49 -10.48
N MET A 78 21.47 27.43 -11.33
CA MET A 78 21.02 28.78 -10.97
C MET A 78 19.50 28.88 -11.07
N GLN A 79 18.85 29.50 -10.08
CA GLN A 79 17.40 29.76 -10.10
C GLN A 79 17.05 30.91 -11.06
N ALA A 80 17.11 30.65 -12.37
CA ALA A 80 16.82 31.65 -13.39
C ALA A 80 15.36 31.62 -13.89
N LEU A 81 14.70 30.46 -13.84
CA LEU A 81 13.40 30.27 -14.50
C LEU A 81 12.21 30.92 -13.78
N ALA A 82 12.25 31.10 -12.46
CA ALA A 82 11.14 31.69 -11.69
C ALA A 82 10.74 33.10 -12.16
N ARG A 83 11.67 33.86 -12.74
CA ARG A 83 11.38 35.18 -13.32
C ARG A 83 10.80 35.12 -14.74
N PHE A 84 11.00 34.00 -15.44
CA PHE A 84 10.52 33.82 -16.82
C PHE A 84 9.02 33.54 -16.87
N THR A 85 8.51 32.78 -15.89
CA THR A 85 7.09 32.43 -15.75
C THR A 85 6.19 33.63 -15.40
N LEU A 86 6.77 34.75 -14.96
CA LEU A 86 6.02 36.00 -14.77
C LEU A 86 5.48 36.54 -16.10
N LEU A 87 6.11 36.22 -17.24
CA LEU A 87 5.65 36.62 -18.57
C LEU A 87 4.36 35.89 -19.00
N THR A 88 4.14 34.68 -18.49
CA THR A 88 2.92 33.89 -18.75
C THR A 88 1.87 34.03 -17.65
N ALA A 89 2.28 34.34 -16.42
CA ALA A 89 1.38 34.51 -15.27
C ALA A 89 0.64 35.86 -15.23
N SER A 90 1.15 36.90 -15.92
CA SER A 90 0.55 38.24 -15.92
C SER A 90 -0.61 38.43 -16.91
N SER A 91 -0.83 37.48 -17.83
CA SER A 91 -1.94 37.52 -18.78
C SER A 91 -3.07 36.63 -18.28
N SER A 92 -4.25 37.23 -18.06
CA SER A 92 -5.49 36.47 -17.85
C SER A 92 -5.70 35.47 -19.01
N ILE A 93 -6.16 34.26 -18.70
CA ILE A 93 -6.48 33.18 -19.67
C ILE A 93 -7.33 33.69 -20.86
N THR A 94 -8.06 34.78 -20.68
CA THR A 94 -8.92 35.45 -21.67
C THR A 94 -8.18 36.28 -22.74
N GLU A 95 -6.86 36.46 -22.66
CA GLU A 95 -6.07 37.29 -23.60
C GLU A 95 -4.73 36.62 -24.00
N MET A 96 -4.73 35.32 -24.35
CA MET A 96 -3.51 34.68 -24.87
C MET A 96 -3.20 35.19 -26.29
N LYS A 97 -2.10 35.94 -26.45
CA LYS A 97 -1.58 36.40 -27.75
C LYS A 97 -0.59 35.38 -28.33
N GLN A 98 -0.33 35.45 -29.64
CA GLN A 98 0.66 34.61 -30.36
C GLN A 98 2.03 34.51 -29.64
N LYS A 99 2.52 35.62 -29.07
CA LYS A 99 3.77 35.66 -28.30
C LYS A 99 3.75 34.73 -27.08
N ASN A 100 2.60 34.54 -26.44
CA ASN A 100 2.43 33.62 -25.31
C ASN A 100 2.54 32.17 -25.77
N ILE A 101 1.97 31.84 -26.93
CA ILE A 101 2.06 30.50 -27.54
C ILE A 101 3.51 30.19 -27.90
N ASP A 102 4.24 31.14 -28.50
CA ASP A 102 5.65 30.93 -28.88
C ASP A 102 6.58 30.87 -27.67
N THR A 103 6.25 31.57 -26.58
CA THR A 103 6.90 31.43 -25.26
C THR A 103 6.72 30.00 -24.71
N ILE A 104 5.50 29.46 -24.78
CA ILE A 104 5.20 28.09 -24.33
C ILE A 104 5.93 27.05 -25.19
N LYS A 105 5.95 27.21 -26.53
CA LYS A 105 6.73 26.31 -27.42
C LYS A 105 8.22 26.35 -27.08
N THR A 106 8.74 27.52 -26.74
CA THR A 106 10.14 27.68 -26.32
C THR A 106 10.40 26.95 -25.00
N LEU A 107 9.51 27.06 -24.01
CA LEU A 107 9.60 26.30 -22.76
C LEU A 107 9.55 24.79 -22.97
N ILE A 108 8.65 24.32 -23.85
CA ILE A 108 8.56 22.90 -24.18
C ILE A 108 9.84 22.41 -24.87
N THR A 109 10.42 23.24 -25.75
CA THR A 109 11.70 22.94 -26.40
C THR A 109 12.82 22.81 -25.36
N VAL A 110 12.90 23.75 -24.42
CA VAL A 110 13.86 23.69 -23.30
C VAL A 110 13.66 22.42 -22.45
N ALA A 111 12.41 22.09 -22.11
CA ALA A 111 12.09 20.87 -21.36
C ALA A 111 12.54 19.60 -22.08
N HIS A 112 12.47 19.60 -23.42
CA HIS A 112 12.90 18.49 -24.25
C HIS A 112 14.42 18.39 -24.40
N THR A 113 15.13 19.52 -24.57
CA THR A 113 16.58 19.54 -24.82
C THR A 113 17.42 19.48 -23.56
N ASP A 114 16.98 20.15 -22.50
CA ASP A 114 17.78 20.41 -21.30
C ASP A 114 17.11 19.86 -20.02
N GLY A 115 16.17 18.93 -20.16
CA GLY A 115 15.37 18.36 -19.07
C GLY A 115 16.18 17.80 -17.88
N ASN A 116 17.40 17.32 -18.13
CA ASN A 116 18.29 16.81 -17.08
C ASN A 116 18.82 17.87 -16.12
N TYR A 117 18.82 19.15 -16.53
CA TYR A 117 19.44 20.24 -15.79
C TYR A 117 18.43 21.18 -15.13
N LEU A 118 17.14 20.99 -15.38
CA LEU A 118 16.10 21.92 -14.92
C LEU A 118 15.90 21.90 -13.39
N GLY A 119 16.04 20.75 -12.73
CA GLY A 119 15.89 20.65 -11.27
C GLY A 119 14.59 21.28 -10.76
N SER A 120 14.68 22.33 -9.92
CA SER A 120 13.51 23.05 -9.39
C SER A 120 12.66 23.73 -10.46
N SER A 121 13.27 24.08 -11.61
CA SER A 121 12.61 24.77 -12.72
C SER A 121 11.55 23.93 -13.44
N TRP A 122 11.49 22.63 -13.15
CA TRP A 122 10.38 21.78 -13.59
C TRP A 122 9.03 22.23 -13.03
N HIS A 123 9.00 22.81 -11.82
CA HIS A 123 7.75 23.24 -11.21
C HIS A 123 7.01 24.27 -12.05
N GLU A 124 7.73 25.28 -12.52
CA GLU A 124 7.18 26.37 -13.31
C GLU A 124 6.72 25.91 -14.69
N ILE A 125 7.49 25.01 -15.33
CA ILE A 125 7.14 24.45 -16.64
C ILE A 125 5.86 23.61 -16.52
N LEU A 126 5.80 22.71 -15.54
CA LEU A 126 4.65 21.84 -15.32
C LEU A 126 3.41 22.64 -14.91
N ARG A 127 3.57 23.69 -14.09
CA ARG A 127 2.49 24.61 -13.77
C ARG A 127 1.99 25.36 -15.02
N CYS A 128 2.89 25.80 -15.90
CA CYS A 128 2.52 26.43 -17.17
C CYS A 128 1.73 25.46 -18.05
N ILE A 129 2.14 24.19 -18.13
CA ILE A 129 1.43 23.14 -18.89
C ILE A 129 0.03 22.89 -18.29
N SER A 130 -0.07 22.83 -16.96
CA SER A 130 -1.36 22.68 -16.26
C SER A 130 -2.33 23.85 -16.52
N GLN A 131 -1.82 25.08 -16.57
CA GLN A 131 -2.62 26.27 -16.87
C GLN A 131 -3.02 26.34 -18.36
N LEU A 132 -2.13 25.91 -19.25
CA LEU A 132 -2.43 25.77 -20.67
C LEU A 132 -3.58 24.79 -20.90
N GLU A 133 -3.55 23.63 -20.23
CA GLU A 133 -4.63 22.65 -20.31
C GLU A 133 -5.95 23.20 -19.78
N LEU A 134 -5.92 23.99 -18.70
CA LEU A 134 -7.10 24.68 -18.17
C LEU A 134 -7.71 25.62 -19.21
N ALA A 135 -6.88 26.42 -19.87
CA ALA A 135 -7.32 27.34 -20.91
C ALA A 135 -7.97 26.60 -22.08
N GLN A 136 -7.40 25.47 -22.51
CA GLN A 136 -7.95 24.62 -23.58
C GLN A 136 -9.31 24.01 -23.20
N LEU A 137 -9.47 23.52 -21.97
CA LEU A 137 -10.74 23.01 -21.46
C LEU A 137 -11.84 24.08 -21.48
N ILE A 138 -11.52 25.29 -21.04
CA ILE A 138 -12.47 26.41 -21.00
C ILE A 138 -12.91 26.79 -22.41
N GLY A 139 -11.99 26.91 -23.37
CA GLY A 139 -12.34 27.34 -24.74
C GLY A 139 -12.97 26.27 -25.63
N THR A 140 -12.89 24.99 -25.26
CA THR A 140 -13.62 23.91 -25.96
C THR A 140 -15.03 23.68 -25.42
N GLY A 141 -15.41 24.34 -24.31
CA GLY A 141 -16.73 24.22 -23.70
C GLY A 141 -17.01 22.84 -23.06
N VAL A 142 -16.01 21.97 -22.98
CA VAL A 142 -16.12 20.64 -22.38
C VAL A 142 -16.04 20.79 -20.86
N LYS A 143 -17.19 20.78 -20.18
CA LYS A 143 -17.21 20.56 -18.73
C LYS A 143 -16.65 19.16 -18.46
N THR A 144 -15.71 19.04 -17.51
CA THR A 144 -15.21 17.76 -16.99
C THR A 144 -16.35 17.00 -16.29
N ARG A 145 -17.27 16.42 -17.06
CA ARG A 145 -18.07 15.29 -16.58
C ARG A 145 -17.21 14.06 -16.78
N TYR A 146 -16.79 13.53 -15.65
CA TYR A 146 -16.00 12.32 -15.53
C TYR A 146 -16.59 11.21 -16.43
N ILE A 147 -15.76 10.74 -17.37
CA ILE A 147 -15.95 9.47 -18.05
C ILE A 147 -15.44 8.41 -17.07
N SER A 148 -16.24 8.15 -16.03
CA SER A 148 -16.17 6.95 -15.21
C SER A 148 -17.38 6.11 -15.61
N GLY A 149 -17.12 4.93 -16.16
CA GLY A 149 -18.15 3.95 -16.46
C GLY A 149 -18.75 3.38 -15.18
N VAL A 150 -19.64 4.14 -14.54
CA VAL A 150 -20.65 3.62 -13.61
C VAL A 150 -21.94 4.37 -13.92
N VAL A 151 -22.69 3.85 -14.91
CA VAL A 151 -24.08 4.25 -15.13
C VAL A 151 -24.85 3.86 -13.86
N ARG A 152 -25.32 4.87 -13.13
CA ARG A 152 -26.24 4.70 -12.02
C ARG A 152 -27.66 4.64 -12.57
N ASP A 153 -27.99 3.57 -13.29
CA ASP A 153 -29.38 3.31 -13.69
C ASP A 153 -30.09 2.55 -12.57
N LYS A 154 -31.01 3.27 -11.91
CA LYS A 154 -32.11 2.64 -11.20
C LYS A 154 -33.14 2.21 -12.25
N GLU A 155 -33.51 0.94 -12.21
CA GLU A 155 -34.65 0.29 -12.88
C GLU A 155 -34.46 -0.20 -14.35
N ALA A 156 -34.14 -1.49 -14.52
CA ALA A 156 -34.78 -2.43 -15.46
C ALA A 156 -34.07 -3.81 -15.43
N GLY A 157 -34.82 -4.90 -15.58
CA GLY A 157 -34.42 -6.26 -15.22
C GLY A 157 -33.62 -7.10 -16.24
N ILE A 158 -33.01 -8.15 -15.66
CA ILE A 158 -32.51 -9.44 -16.18
C ILE A 158 -32.50 -9.66 -17.71
N ARG A 159 -31.30 -9.86 -18.29
CA ARG A 159 -30.93 -10.98 -19.21
C ARG A 159 -29.44 -11.00 -19.63
N GLY A 160 -28.79 -12.15 -19.39
CA GLY A 160 -27.71 -12.83 -20.15
C GLY A 160 -26.49 -12.09 -20.72
N LEU A 161 -25.28 -12.45 -20.26
CA LEU A 161 -24.00 -12.19 -20.94
C LEU A 161 -23.78 -13.11 -22.17
N PRO A 162 -22.96 -12.66 -23.13
CA PRO A 162 -21.76 -13.43 -23.46
C PRO A 162 -20.46 -12.62 -23.49
N SER A 163 -19.36 -13.38 -23.53
CA SER A 163 -17.94 -13.07 -23.35
C SER A 163 -17.26 -12.30 -24.49
N GLY A 164 -16.35 -11.39 -24.10
CA GLY A 164 -15.04 -11.18 -24.71
C GLY A 164 -14.93 -10.18 -25.87
N THR A 165 -14.24 -9.04 -25.61
CA THR A 165 -13.13 -8.47 -26.40
C THR A 165 -12.64 -7.17 -25.74
N GLU A 166 -11.33 -7.10 -25.46
CA GLU A 166 -10.63 -5.88 -25.07
C GLU A 166 -10.35 -5.04 -26.34
N GLU A 167 -11.14 -4.01 -26.60
CA GLU A 167 -10.79 -2.96 -27.56
C GLU A 167 -11.21 -1.58 -27.04
N PHE A 168 -10.24 -0.66 -27.01
CA PHE A 168 -10.41 0.76 -26.75
C PHE A 168 -11.25 1.37 -27.89
N MET A 169 -12.49 1.80 -27.63
CA MET A 169 -13.37 2.40 -28.65
C MET A 169 -13.76 3.86 -28.33
N PRO A 170 -13.89 4.73 -29.36
CA PRO A 170 -14.14 6.18 -29.20
C PRO A 170 -15.65 6.51 -29.20
N LEU A 171 -16.08 7.50 -28.40
CA LEU A 171 -17.48 7.92 -28.31
C LEU A 171 -17.69 9.39 -28.69
N GLY A 172 -18.65 9.61 -29.60
CA GLY A 172 -19.03 10.88 -30.21
C GLY A 172 -19.97 11.76 -29.37
N LEU A 173 -20.02 13.04 -29.73
CA LEU A 173 -20.70 14.12 -29.01
C LEU A 173 -21.98 14.57 -29.73
N GLY A 174 -23.09 14.65 -28.98
CA GLY A 174 -24.35 15.27 -29.40
C GLY A 174 -24.68 16.51 -28.53
N ASN A 175 -24.93 17.63 -29.21
CA ASN A 175 -25.20 18.98 -28.70
C ASN A 175 -26.46 19.13 -27.84
N LEU A 176 -26.39 19.95 -26.77
CA LEU A 176 -27.49 20.84 -26.30
C LEU A 176 -26.94 22.00 -25.44
N VAL A 177 -26.95 23.26 -25.93
CA VAL A 177 -26.86 24.47 -25.07
C VAL A 177 -27.77 25.60 -25.58
N GLY A 178 -28.50 26.20 -24.63
CA GLY A 178 -29.40 27.35 -24.79
C GLY A 178 -28.71 28.72 -24.96
N SER A 179 -29.52 29.74 -25.23
CA SER A 179 -29.22 30.81 -26.19
C SER A 179 -28.67 32.16 -25.65
N GLN A 180 -28.01 32.24 -24.49
CA GLN A 180 -27.57 33.56 -23.96
C GLN A 180 -26.06 33.79 -23.74
N ASP A 181 -25.20 32.77 -23.89
CA ASP A 181 -23.73 32.90 -23.73
C ASP A 181 -22.91 32.96 -25.05
N LYS A 182 -23.57 33.13 -26.20
CA LYS A 182 -22.91 32.93 -27.51
C LYS A 182 -21.82 33.96 -27.86
N ARG A 183 -21.87 35.20 -27.37
CA ARG A 183 -20.90 36.26 -27.75
C ARG A 183 -19.62 36.25 -26.91
N GLN A 184 -19.74 35.97 -25.62
CA GLN A 184 -18.59 35.87 -24.72
C GLN A 184 -17.85 34.54 -24.91
N MET A 185 -18.59 33.45 -25.14
CA MET A 185 -18.00 32.16 -25.55
C MET A 185 -17.31 32.25 -26.92
N ALA A 186 -17.84 33.00 -27.89
CA ALA A 186 -17.21 33.12 -29.22
C ALA A 186 -15.83 33.81 -29.16
N HIS A 187 -15.68 34.87 -28.35
CA HIS A 187 -14.41 35.59 -28.21
C HIS A 187 -13.35 34.77 -27.43
N ILE A 188 -13.80 33.94 -26.49
CA ILE A 188 -12.96 32.95 -25.79
C ILE A 188 -12.57 31.81 -26.76
N GLN A 189 -13.49 31.34 -27.58
CA GLN A 189 -13.25 30.23 -28.52
C GLN A 189 -12.32 30.63 -29.69
N GLU A 190 -12.33 31.90 -30.11
CA GLU A 190 -11.42 32.43 -31.13
C GLU A 190 -9.98 32.58 -30.61
N SER A 191 -9.78 33.09 -29.38
CA SER A 191 -8.43 33.18 -28.76
C SER A 191 -7.88 31.81 -28.28
N VAL A 192 -8.75 30.87 -27.93
CA VAL A 192 -8.35 29.51 -27.51
C VAL A 192 -8.12 28.59 -28.72
N GLY A 193 -8.67 28.90 -29.89
CA GLY A 193 -8.45 28.15 -31.14
C GLY A 193 -6.96 27.99 -31.50
N GLU A 194 -6.15 29.02 -31.29
CA GLU A 194 -4.70 28.95 -31.52
C GLU A 194 -3.95 28.21 -30.41
N THR A 195 -4.41 28.31 -29.15
CA THR A 195 -3.83 27.63 -27.98
C THR A 195 -4.13 26.12 -27.97
N SER A 196 -5.25 25.72 -28.58
CA SER A 196 -5.66 24.34 -28.87
C SER A 196 -5.03 23.76 -30.16
N SER A 197 -4.08 24.48 -30.76
CA SER A 197 -3.32 23.97 -31.90
C SER A 197 -2.75 22.59 -31.59
N GLN A 198 -3.03 21.62 -32.47
CA GLN A 198 -2.54 20.24 -32.37
C GLN A 198 -1.01 20.17 -32.16
N SER A 199 -0.27 21.14 -32.69
CA SER A 199 1.18 21.26 -32.49
C SER A 199 1.60 21.45 -31.03
N VAL A 200 0.85 22.24 -30.26
CA VAL A 200 1.14 22.50 -28.83
C VAL A 200 0.78 21.27 -27.99
N VAL A 201 -0.38 20.65 -28.26
CA VAL A 201 -0.80 19.41 -27.58
C VAL A 201 0.23 18.29 -27.78
N VAL A 202 0.68 18.08 -29.02
CA VAL A 202 1.74 17.10 -29.35
C VAL A 202 3.06 17.46 -28.67
N ALA A 203 3.40 18.75 -28.58
CA ALA A 203 4.63 19.18 -27.93
C ALA A 203 4.59 18.92 -26.40
N VAL A 204 3.46 19.15 -25.75
CA VAL A 204 3.25 18.82 -24.33
C VAL A 204 3.35 17.31 -24.12
N ASP A 205 2.69 16.50 -24.95
CA ASP A 205 2.74 15.04 -24.85
C ASP A 205 4.17 14.48 -25.01
N ARG A 206 4.98 15.11 -25.87
CA ARG A 206 6.41 14.79 -26.04
C ARG A 206 7.25 15.01 -24.78
N ILE A 207 6.84 15.88 -23.85
CA ILE A 207 7.53 16.05 -22.57
C ILE A 207 7.28 14.81 -21.70
N PHE A 208 6.01 14.39 -21.57
CA PHE A 208 5.61 13.27 -20.73
C PHE A 208 6.14 11.94 -21.26
N THR A 209 5.98 11.67 -22.56
CA THR A 209 6.58 10.50 -23.22
C THR A 209 8.11 10.55 -23.21
N GLY A 210 8.68 11.75 -23.31
CA GLY A 210 10.11 12.02 -23.23
C GLY A 210 10.73 11.81 -21.84
N SER A 211 9.92 11.65 -20.79
CA SER A 211 10.39 11.39 -19.41
C SER A 211 11.31 10.19 -19.29
N THR A 212 11.18 9.21 -20.19
CA THR A 212 12.04 8.01 -20.28
C THR A 212 13.50 8.32 -20.61
N ARG A 213 13.77 9.49 -21.23
CA ARG A 213 15.13 9.95 -21.58
C ARG A 213 15.83 10.73 -20.47
N LEU A 214 15.07 11.13 -19.43
CA LEU A 214 15.67 11.81 -18.28
C LEU A 214 16.60 10.86 -17.53
N ASP A 215 17.67 11.38 -16.94
CA ASP A 215 18.54 10.59 -16.08
C ASP A 215 17.86 10.27 -14.73
N GLY A 216 18.53 9.45 -13.91
CA GLY A 216 17.96 8.97 -12.64
C GLY A 216 17.72 10.04 -11.56
N ASN A 217 18.37 11.21 -11.64
CA ASN A 217 18.13 12.32 -10.71
C ASN A 217 17.04 13.25 -11.26
N ALA A 218 17.15 13.61 -12.54
CA ALA A 218 16.23 14.52 -13.20
C ALA A 218 14.79 13.98 -13.23
N ILE A 219 14.60 12.67 -13.46
CA ILE A 219 13.26 12.07 -13.43
C ILE A 219 12.61 12.16 -12.04
N VAL A 220 13.40 12.07 -10.97
CA VAL A 220 12.88 12.16 -9.60
C VAL A 220 12.42 13.59 -9.31
N ASP A 221 13.18 14.60 -9.74
CA ASP A 221 12.78 15.99 -9.61
C ASP A 221 11.54 16.31 -10.46
N PHE A 222 11.51 15.84 -11.71
CA PHE A 222 10.36 15.97 -12.61
C PHE A 222 9.08 15.43 -11.97
N VAL A 223 9.12 14.19 -11.46
CA VAL A 223 7.97 13.55 -10.81
C VAL A 223 7.58 14.27 -9.52
N ARG A 224 8.54 14.71 -8.70
CA ARG A 224 8.26 15.48 -7.48
C ARG A 224 7.48 16.75 -7.76
N TRP A 225 7.90 17.50 -8.77
CA TRP A 225 7.23 18.74 -9.13
C TRP A 225 5.89 18.49 -9.82
N LEU A 226 5.75 17.41 -10.58
CA LEU A 226 4.45 17.03 -11.13
C LEU A 226 3.45 16.65 -10.04
N CYS A 227 3.88 15.89 -9.02
CA CYS A 227 3.05 15.60 -7.85
C CYS A 227 2.64 16.88 -7.11
N ALA A 228 3.53 17.86 -6.98
CA ALA A 228 3.21 19.16 -6.38
C ALA A 228 2.13 19.91 -7.20
N VAL A 229 2.29 20.01 -8.52
CA VAL A 229 1.30 20.64 -9.40
C VAL A 229 -0.04 19.90 -9.35
N SER A 230 -0.02 18.56 -9.31
CA SER A 230 -1.23 17.76 -9.11
C SER A 230 -1.93 18.06 -7.79
N MET A 231 -1.21 18.28 -6.69
CA MET A 231 -1.85 18.67 -5.43
C MET A 231 -2.49 20.05 -5.51
N ASP A 232 -1.85 21.01 -6.17
CA ASP A 232 -2.41 22.35 -6.38
C ASP A 232 -3.69 22.30 -7.23
N GLU A 233 -3.72 21.44 -8.27
CA GLU A 233 -4.90 21.21 -9.11
C GLU A 233 -6.08 20.62 -8.33
N LEU A 234 -5.80 19.69 -7.42
CA LEU A 234 -6.80 19.00 -6.62
C LEU A 234 -7.32 19.86 -5.45
N ALA A 235 -6.52 20.83 -4.98
CA ALA A 235 -6.91 21.74 -3.90
C ALA A 235 -7.85 22.88 -4.35
N SER A 236 -8.09 23.02 -5.65
CA SER A 236 -8.94 24.07 -6.22
C SER A 236 -10.38 24.01 -5.70
N THR A 237 -10.88 25.12 -5.14
CA THR A 237 -12.20 25.24 -4.49
C THR A 237 -13.37 25.21 -5.49
N HIS A 238 -13.14 25.55 -6.75
CA HIS A 238 -14.21 25.65 -7.75
C HIS A 238 -14.43 24.33 -8.52
N GLN A 239 -13.36 23.57 -8.78
CA GLN A 239 -13.41 22.24 -9.39
C GLN A 239 -12.04 21.56 -9.27
N ALA A 240 -12.00 20.35 -8.71
CA ALA A 240 -10.78 19.53 -8.70
C ALA A 240 -10.44 19.09 -10.12
N ARG A 241 -9.22 19.37 -10.57
CA ARG A 241 -8.70 18.92 -11.88
C ARG A 241 -7.74 17.77 -11.68
N MET A 242 -7.83 16.76 -12.55
CA MET A 242 -7.01 15.55 -12.44
C MET A 242 -5.97 15.42 -13.54
N PHE A 243 -5.72 16.48 -14.33
CA PHE A 243 -4.81 16.42 -15.48
C PHE A 243 -3.42 15.93 -15.08
N SER A 244 -2.80 16.57 -14.09
CA SER A 244 -1.47 16.16 -13.64
C SER A 244 -1.49 14.79 -12.96
N LEU A 245 -2.60 14.42 -12.30
CA LEU A 245 -2.76 13.08 -11.73
C LEU A 245 -2.78 12.00 -12.82
N GLN A 246 -3.51 12.22 -13.92
CA GLN A 246 -3.51 11.33 -15.09
C GLN A 246 -2.10 11.20 -15.68
N LYS A 247 -1.37 12.31 -15.82
CA LYS A 247 0.01 12.30 -16.30
C LYS A 247 0.96 11.54 -15.38
N ILE A 248 0.78 11.61 -14.06
CA ILE A 248 1.56 10.79 -13.11
C ILE A 248 1.35 9.30 -13.38
N VAL A 249 0.13 8.85 -13.70
CA VAL A 249 -0.15 7.45 -14.06
C VAL A 249 0.59 7.06 -15.34
N GLU A 250 0.51 7.87 -16.39
CA GLU A 250 1.21 7.63 -17.66
C GLU A 250 2.73 7.55 -17.46
N ILE A 251 3.33 8.51 -16.75
CA ILE A 251 4.77 8.54 -16.47
C ILE A 251 5.20 7.32 -15.65
N SER A 252 4.38 6.91 -14.67
CA SER A 252 4.63 5.69 -13.90
C SER A 252 4.75 4.47 -14.82
N TYR A 253 3.84 4.36 -15.78
CA TYR A 253 3.86 3.30 -16.78
C TYR A 253 5.08 3.39 -17.71
N TYR A 254 5.44 4.57 -18.21
CA TYR A 254 6.59 4.72 -19.10
C TYR A 254 7.93 4.42 -18.42
N ASN A 255 8.05 4.72 -17.11
CA ASN A 255 9.32 4.66 -16.39
C ASN A 255 9.50 3.40 -15.52
N MET A 256 8.49 2.52 -15.42
CA MET A 256 8.59 1.28 -14.63
C MET A 256 9.62 0.25 -15.13
N ASN A 257 10.21 0.44 -16.31
CA ASN A 257 11.29 -0.40 -16.86
C ASN A 257 12.70 0.12 -16.51
N ARG A 258 12.82 1.22 -15.76
CA ARG A 258 14.11 1.76 -15.34
C ARG A 258 14.85 0.83 -14.38
N ILE A 259 16.14 1.10 -14.22
CA ILE A 259 16.98 0.45 -13.20
C ILE A 259 16.31 0.57 -11.83
N ARG A 260 16.26 -0.54 -11.10
CA ARG A 260 15.47 -0.68 -9.86
C ARG A 260 15.74 0.39 -8.81
N LEU A 261 16.99 0.81 -8.63
CA LEU A 261 17.35 1.87 -7.69
C LEU A 261 16.74 3.23 -8.09
N GLN A 262 16.72 3.54 -9.39
CA GLN A 262 16.07 4.76 -9.89
C GLN A 262 14.55 4.66 -9.73
N TRP A 263 13.97 3.51 -10.08
CA TRP A 263 12.54 3.27 -9.93
C TRP A 263 12.08 3.38 -8.47
N SER A 264 12.82 2.81 -7.53
CA SER A 264 12.52 2.91 -6.10
C SER A 264 12.43 4.37 -5.63
N ARG A 265 13.36 5.23 -6.06
CA ARG A 265 13.33 6.68 -5.76
C ARG A 265 12.15 7.39 -6.42
N ILE A 266 11.79 7.02 -7.65
CA ILE A 266 10.61 7.56 -8.34
C ILE A 266 9.34 7.15 -7.59
N TRP A 267 9.20 5.85 -7.30
CA TRP A 267 8.03 5.29 -6.64
C TRP A 267 7.85 5.80 -5.22
N GLN A 268 8.93 6.11 -4.49
CA GLN A 268 8.81 6.75 -3.18
C GLN A 268 8.00 8.05 -3.27
N VAL A 269 8.26 8.88 -4.29
CA VAL A 269 7.53 10.13 -4.51
C VAL A 269 6.10 9.87 -4.98
N ILE A 270 5.92 8.97 -5.95
CA ILE A 270 4.61 8.68 -6.55
C ILE A 270 3.69 7.96 -5.55
N GLY A 271 4.20 6.98 -4.81
CA GLY A 271 3.49 6.26 -3.77
C GLY A 271 3.03 7.19 -2.64
N ASP A 272 3.88 8.12 -2.19
CA ASP A 272 3.50 9.14 -1.22
C ASP A 272 2.41 10.09 -1.75
N HIS A 273 2.42 10.38 -3.05
CA HIS A 273 1.35 11.15 -3.71
C HIS A 273 0.04 10.36 -3.73
N PHE A 274 0.07 9.09 -4.17
CA PHE A 274 -1.11 8.22 -4.16
C PHE A 274 -1.70 8.01 -2.76
N ASN A 275 -0.87 7.93 -1.71
CA ASN A 275 -1.34 7.89 -0.33
C ASN A 275 -2.23 9.09 0.01
N LYS A 276 -1.83 10.29 -0.41
CA LYS A 276 -2.58 11.53 -0.17
C LYS A 276 -3.85 11.59 -1.03
N VAL A 277 -3.73 11.30 -2.32
CA VAL A 277 -4.84 11.42 -3.27
C VAL A 277 -5.90 10.34 -3.05
N GLY A 278 -5.51 9.11 -2.71
CA GLY A 278 -6.45 8.03 -2.35
C GLY A 278 -7.22 8.29 -1.04
N CYS A 279 -6.76 9.25 -0.23
CA CYS A 279 -7.46 9.71 0.97
C CYS A 279 -8.10 11.11 0.77
N ASN A 280 -8.25 11.57 -0.47
CA ASN A 280 -8.85 12.87 -0.76
C ASN A 280 -10.33 12.88 -0.31
N PRO A 281 -10.82 14.00 0.27
CA PRO A 281 -12.24 14.15 0.61
C PRO A 281 -13.19 14.01 -0.58
N ASN A 282 -12.73 14.33 -1.79
CA ASN A 282 -13.48 14.08 -3.01
C ASN A 282 -13.35 12.60 -3.41
N GLU A 283 -14.46 11.87 -3.31
CA GLU A 283 -14.51 10.44 -3.63
C GLU A 283 -14.13 10.14 -5.08
N ASP A 284 -14.49 10.98 -6.05
CA ASP A 284 -14.16 10.76 -7.46
C ASP A 284 -12.64 10.74 -7.69
N VAL A 285 -11.93 11.63 -6.99
CA VAL A 285 -10.46 11.71 -7.02
C VAL A 285 -9.84 10.47 -6.37
N ALA A 286 -10.38 10.05 -5.22
CA ALA A 286 -9.92 8.86 -4.52
C ALA A 286 -10.17 7.58 -5.34
N ILE A 287 -11.35 7.45 -5.96
CA ILE A 287 -11.70 6.33 -6.86
C ILE A 287 -10.73 6.27 -8.03
N PHE A 288 -10.49 7.39 -8.70
CA PHE A 288 -9.54 7.46 -9.81
C PHE A 288 -8.13 7.03 -9.37
N ALA A 289 -7.68 7.49 -8.20
CA ALA A 289 -6.36 7.14 -7.67
C ALA A 289 -6.24 5.65 -7.32
N VAL A 290 -7.25 5.07 -6.67
CA VAL A 290 -7.27 3.65 -6.31
C VAL A 290 -7.31 2.77 -7.56
N ASP A 291 -8.14 3.12 -8.56
CA ASP A 291 -8.18 2.36 -9.82
C ASP A 291 -6.86 2.49 -10.60
N SER A 292 -6.26 3.68 -10.64
CA SER A 292 -4.96 3.89 -11.27
C SER A 292 -3.85 3.07 -10.59
N LEU A 293 -3.85 3.02 -9.25
CA LEU A 293 -2.96 2.14 -8.49
C LEU A 293 -3.15 0.66 -8.87
N ARG A 294 -4.41 0.21 -9.02
CA ARG A 294 -4.72 -1.16 -9.44
C ARG A 294 -4.16 -1.46 -10.82
N GLN A 295 -4.40 -0.60 -11.81
CA GLN A 295 -3.89 -0.78 -13.17
C GLN A 295 -2.37 -0.86 -13.21
N LEU A 296 -1.68 0.05 -12.52
CA LEU A 296 -0.22 0.04 -12.42
C LEU A 296 0.30 -1.21 -11.69
N SER A 297 -0.39 -1.65 -10.64
CA SER A 297 -0.04 -2.84 -9.86
C SER A 297 -0.15 -4.11 -10.68
N MET A 298 -1.23 -4.27 -11.45
CA MET A 298 -1.40 -5.41 -12.37
C MET A 298 -0.23 -5.52 -13.34
N LYS A 299 0.14 -4.40 -13.99
CA LYS A 299 1.28 -4.34 -14.91
C LYS A 299 2.64 -4.53 -14.22
N PHE A 300 2.77 -4.08 -12.97
CA PHE A 300 4.00 -4.26 -12.21
C PHE A 300 4.20 -5.71 -11.77
N LEU A 301 3.12 -6.38 -11.35
CA LEU A 301 3.14 -7.79 -10.93
C LEU A 301 3.46 -8.73 -12.10
N GLU A 302 3.00 -8.44 -13.33
CA GLU A 302 3.34 -9.20 -14.54
C GLU A 302 4.85 -9.35 -14.77
N LYS A 303 5.68 -8.44 -14.23
CA LYS A 303 7.15 -8.50 -14.37
C LYS A 303 7.82 -9.52 -13.45
N GLY A 304 7.09 -10.01 -12.45
CA GLY A 304 7.63 -10.84 -11.39
C GLY A 304 8.62 -10.11 -10.46
N GLU A 305 9.03 -10.82 -9.43
CA GLU A 305 9.99 -10.32 -8.42
C GLU A 305 11.19 -11.27 -8.35
N LEU A 306 12.40 -10.70 -8.30
CA LEU A 306 13.62 -11.47 -8.09
C LEU A 306 13.69 -11.94 -6.63
N ALA A 307 14.27 -13.11 -6.42
CA ALA A 307 14.56 -13.62 -5.08
C ALA A 307 15.37 -12.58 -4.27
N ASN A 308 15.05 -12.45 -2.98
CA ASN A 308 15.68 -11.56 -1.99
C ASN A 308 15.42 -10.05 -2.18
N PHE A 309 14.60 -9.66 -3.15
CA PHE A 309 14.12 -8.29 -3.25
C PHE A 309 12.63 -8.22 -2.92
N ARG A 310 12.20 -7.10 -2.31
CA ARG A 310 10.84 -6.90 -1.80
C ARG A 310 10.16 -5.67 -2.40
N PHE A 311 10.27 -5.51 -3.71
CA PHE A 311 9.72 -4.37 -4.43
C PHE A 311 8.20 -4.38 -4.49
N GLN A 312 7.57 -5.56 -4.62
CA GLN A 312 6.12 -5.68 -4.62
C GLN A 312 5.53 -5.18 -3.30
N LYS A 313 6.21 -5.44 -2.18
CA LYS A 313 5.81 -4.94 -0.86
C LYS A 313 5.72 -3.41 -0.83
N ASP A 314 6.77 -2.73 -1.29
CA ASP A 314 6.78 -1.26 -1.32
C ASP A 314 5.80 -0.70 -2.35
N PHE A 315 5.60 -1.42 -3.46
CA PHE A 315 4.67 -1.04 -4.51
C PHE A 315 3.21 -1.09 -4.05
N LEU A 316 2.81 -2.14 -3.34
CA LEU A 316 1.42 -2.35 -2.90
C LEU A 316 1.08 -1.66 -1.57
N ARG A 317 2.07 -1.12 -0.86
CA ARG A 317 1.89 -0.38 0.40
C ARG A 317 0.81 0.72 0.37
N PRO A 318 0.59 1.46 -0.74
CA PRO A 318 -0.47 2.46 -0.80
C PRO A 318 -1.88 1.91 -0.56
N PHE A 319 -2.19 0.67 -0.99
CA PHE A 319 -3.50 0.06 -0.70
C PHE A 319 -3.72 -0.10 0.80
N GLU A 320 -2.69 -0.54 1.53
CA GLU A 320 -2.73 -0.67 2.99
C GLU A 320 -2.93 0.69 3.67
N HIS A 321 -2.26 1.74 3.17
CA HIS A 321 -2.40 3.09 3.70
C HIS A 321 -3.81 3.64 3.50
N ILE A 322 -4.35 3.53 2.29
CA ILE A 322 -5.67 4.04 1.92
C ILE A 322 -6.75 3.28 2.69
N MET A 323 -6.67 1.95 2.76
CA MET A 323 -7.58 1.13 3.55
C MET A 323 -7.57 1.54 5.02
N LYS A 324 -6.41 1.90 5.59
CA LYS A 324 -6.32 2.27 7.01
C LYS A 324 -6.87 3.67 7.31
N LYS A 325 -6.65 4.62 6.39
CA LYS A 325 -6.89 6.05 6.62
C LYS A 325 -8.24 6.52 6.09
N ASN A 326 -8.80 5.85 5.08
CA ASN A 326 -10.06 6.24 4.48
C ASN A 326 -11.24 5.64 5.26
N ARG A 327 -12.25 6.49 5.53
CA ARG A 327 -13.47 6.14 6.26
C ARG A 327 -14.68 5.92 5.35
N SER A 328 -14.59 6.30 4.07
CA SER A 328 -15.68 6.08 3.11
C SER A 328 -15.79 4.59 2.80
N PRO A 329 -16.95 3.94 3.08
CA PRO A 329 -17.17 2.53 2.74
C PRO A 329 -16.97 2.28 1.25
N THR A 330 -17.36 3.22 0.39
CA THR A 330 -17.21 3.11 -1.06
C THR A 330 -15.74 3.00 -1.49
N ILE A 331 -14.85 3.82 -0.91
CA ILE A 331 -13.42 3.74 -1.25
C ILE A 331 -12.79 2.47 -0.69
N ARG A 332 -13.17 2.07 0.53
CA ARG A 332 -12.68 0.83 1.17
C ARG A 332 -13.10 -0.42 0.37
N ASP A 333 -14.36 -0.50 -0.04
CA ASP A 333 -14.88 -1.54 -0.95
C ASP A 333 -14.10 -1.56 -2.27
N MET A 334 -13.86 -0.40 -2.89
CA MET A 334 -13.06 -0.30 -4.11
C MET A 334 -11.63 -0.84 -3.91
N VAL A 335 -10.97 -0.52 -2.79
CA VAL A 335 -9.64 -1.08 -2.46
C VAL A 335 -9.69 -2.60 -2.37
N ILE A 336 -10.69 -3.17 -1.68
CA ILE A 336 -10.83 -4.63 -1.57
C ILE A 336 -11.09 -5.27 -2.93
N ARG A 337 -11.94 -4.69 -3.78
CA ARG A 337 -12.16 -5.16 -5.16
C ARG A 337 -10.88 -5.14 -5.98
N CYS A 338 -10.10 -4.07 -5.88
CA CYS A 338 -8.82 -3.95 -6.57
C CYS A 338 -7.86 -5.06 -6.15
N VAL A 339 -7.73 -5.29 -4.83
CA VAL A 339 -6.84 -6.32 -4.29
C VAL A 339 -7.33 -7.73 -4.64
N ALA A 340 -8.64 -7.99 -4.56
CA ALA A 340 -9.21 -9.27 -4.96
C ALA A 340 -8.98 -9.58 -6.45
N GLN A 341 -9.13 -8.57 -7.32
CA GLN A 341 -8.84 -8.73 -8.74
C GLN A 341 -7.35 -9.05 -8.99
N MET A 342 -6.44 -8.37 -8.28
CA MET A 342 -5.01 -8.65 -8.38
C MET A 342 -4.67 -10.08 -7.97
N VAL A 343 -5.24 -10.57 -6.87
CA VAL A 343 -5.08 -11.96 -6.43
C VAL A 343 -5.56 -12.91 -7.52
N ASN A 344 -6.78 -12.75 -8.01
CA ASN A 344 -7.38 -13.65 -8.99
C ASN A 344 -6.62 -13.68 -10.33
N SER A 345 -5.96 -12.57 -10.70
CA SER A 345 -5.28 -12.45 -11.99
C SER A 345 -3.77 -12.73 -11.93
N GLN A 346 -3.13 -12.48 -10.79
CA GLN A 346 -1.67 -12.44 -10.66
C GLN A 346 -1.14 -13.30 -9.50
N ALA A 347 -1.93 -14.20 -8.91
CA ALA A 347 -1.54 -15.08 -7.80
C ALA A 347 -0.15 -15.75 -7.99
N ALA A 348 0.13 -16.26 -9.19
CA ALA A 348 1.39 -16.92 -9.52
C ALA A 348 2.62 -15.99 -9.47
N ASN A 349 2.42 -14.69 -9.71
CA ASN A 349 3.46 -13.67 -9.79
C ASN A 349 3.66 -12.91 -8.47
N ILE A 350 2.71 -13.00 -7.53
CA ILE A 350 2.81 -12.36 -6.23
C ILE A 350 3.83 -13.11 -5.35
N ARG A 351 4.72 -12.36 -4.73
CA ARG A 351 5.81 -12.79 -3.82
C ARG A 351 5.76 -11.91 -2.56
N SER A 352 6.66 -10.94 -2.38
CA SER A 352 6.66 -10.06 -1.19
C SER A 352 5.39 -9.21 -1.03
N GLY A 353 4.62 -9.05 -2.12
CA GLY A 353 3.34 -8.35 -2.12
C GLY A 353 2.24 -9.04 -1.29
N TRP A 354 2.35 -10.35 -1.02
CA TRP A 354 1.37 -11.09 -0.21
C TRP A 354 1.17 -10.45 1.17
N LYS A 355 2.23 -9.91 1.76
CA LYS A 355 2.17 -9.24 3.07
C LYS A 355 1.21 -8.06 3.08
N ASN A 356 1.22 -7.23 2.04
CA ASN A 356 0.32 -6.07 1.95
C ASN A 356 -1.12 -6.51 1.64
N ILE A 357 -1.29 -7.55 0.81
CA ILE A 357 -2.60 -8.12 0.49
C ILE A 357 -3.28 -8.62 1.77
N PHE A 358 -2.59 -9.45 2.57
CA PHE A 358 -3.14 -9.91 3.85
C PHE A 358 -3.30 -8.79 4.86
N SER A 359 -2.44 -7.76 4.87
CA SER A 359 -2.63 -6.57 5.72
C SER A 359 -3.92 -5.80 5.36
N VAL A 360 -4.23 -5.66 4.07
CA VAL A 360 -5.47 -5.04 3.59
C VAL A 360 -6.69 -5.88 3.99
N PHE A 361 -6.66 -7.19 3.77
CA PHE A 361 -7.75 -8.07 4.19
C PHE A 361 -7.90 -8.16 5.71
N HIS A 362 -6.82 -8.10 6.47
CA HIS A 362 -6.86 -8.05 7.92
C HIS A 362 -7.57 -6.79 8.43
N GLN A 363 -7.37 -5.64 7.76
CA GLN A 363 -8.12 -4.42 8.08
C GLN A 363 -9.59 -4.51 7.68
N ALA A 364 -9.89 -5.15 6.55
CA ALA A 364 -11.28 -5.45 6.15
C ALA A 364 -11.96 -6.42 7.12
N ALA A 365 -11.23 -7.37 7.70
CA ALA A 365 -11.78 -8.38 8.60
C ALA A 365 -12.43 -7.77 9.86
N SER A 366 -11.92 -6.62 10.32
CA SER A 366 -12.47 -5.85 11.44
C SER A 366 -13.57 -4.84 11.05
N ASP A 367 -13.98 -4.79 9.78
CA ASP A 367 -15.00 -3.85 9.30
C ASP A 367 -16.42 -4.28 9.74
N HIS A 368 -17.35 -3.33 9.70
CA HIS A 368 -18.77 -3.54 9.98
C HIS A 368 -19.61 -3.65 8.71
N ASP A 369 -19.07 -3.22 7.57
CA ASP A 369 -19.73 -3.37 6.27
C ASP A 369 -19.63 -4.82 5.79
N GLU A 370 -20.78 -5.49 5.70
CA GLU A 370 -20.90 -6.88 5.27
C GLU A 370 -20.27 -7.12 3.89
N THR A 371 -20.42 -6.20 2.94
CA THR A 371 -19.92 -6.37 1.57
C THR A 371 -18.39 -6.38 1.53
N ILE A 372 -17.75 -5.56 2.35
CA ILE A 372 -16.31 -5.46 2.48
C ILE A 372 -15.76 -6.73 3.15
N VAL A 373 -16.37 -7.15 4.26
CA VAL A 373 -15.96 -8.33 5.02
C VAL A 373 -16.13 -9.59 4.18
N GLU A 374 -17.28 -9.74 3.52
CA GLU A 374 -17.60 -10.91 2.70
C GLU A 374 -16.63 -11.07 1.53
N LEU A 375 -16.38 -10.00 0.75
CA LEU A 375 -15.47 -10.08 -0.38
C LEU A 375 -14.02 -10.37 0.06
N ALA A 376 -13.56 -9.74 1.13
CA ALA A 376 -12.24 -9.99 1.68
C ALA A 376 -12.11 -11.43 2.21
N PHE A 377 -13.15 -11.95 2.86
CA PHE A 377 -13.18 -13.31 3.38
C PHE A 377 -13.22 -14.36 2.27
N GLN A 378 -14.09 -14.20 1.28
CA GLN A 378 -14.19 -15.10 0.12
C GLN A 378 -12.85 -15.16 -0.63
N THR A 379 -12.20 -14.01 -0.83
CA THR A 379 -10.89 -13.95 -1.48
C THR A 379 -9.81 -14.62 -0.63
N THR A 380 -9.82 -14.40 0.70
CA THR A 380 -8.88 -15.07 1.62
C THR A 380 -9.09 -16.59 1.61
N GLY A 381 -10.35 -17.05 1.60
CA GLY A 381 -10.71 -18.46 1.46
C GLY A 381 -10.22 -19.06 0.14
N HIS A 382 -10.35 -18.34 -0.98
CA HIS A 382 -9.80 -18.76 -2.27
C HIS A 382 -8.28 -18.88 -2.23
N ILE A 383 -7.58 -17.91 -1.62
CA ILE A 383 -6.12 -17.97 -1.47
C ILE A 383 -5.71 -19.21 -0.68
N VAL A 384 -6.36 -19.45 0.46
CA VAL A 384 -6.02 -20.56 1.35
C VAL A 384 -6.33 -21.91 0.71
N THR A 385 -7.43 -22.04 -0.03
CA THR A 385 -7.87 -23.35 -0.58
C THR A 385 -7.28 -23.66 -1.95
N VAL A 386 -7.10 -22.65 -2.80
CA VAL A 386 -6.64 -22.83 -4.19
C VAL A 386 -5.19 -22.36 -4.34
N THR A 387 -4.91 -21.08 -4.04
CA THR A 387 -3.58 -20.51 -4.30
C THR A 387 -2.48 -21.16 -3.47
N PHE A 388 -2.70 -21.48 -2.20
CA PHE A 388 -1.70 -22.19 -1.39
C PHE A 388 -1.51 -23.62 -1.88
N GLN A 389 -2.56 -24.27 -2.40
CA GLN A 389 -2.40 -25.59 -3.00
C GLN A 389 -1.47 -25.54 -4.21
N GLU A 390 -1.58 -24.55 -5.08
CA GLU A 390 -0.79 -24.44 -6.32
C GLU A 390 0.58 -23.76 -6.14
N HIS A 391 0.66 -22.77 -5.26
CA HIS A 391 1.78 -21.81 -5.20
C HIS A 391 2.28 -21.54 -3.76
N PHE A 392 2.25 -22.54 -2.87
CA PHE A 392 2.64 -22.37 -1.46
C PHE A 392 4.00 -21.69 -1.26
N ALA A 393 5.03 -22.09 -2.01
CA ALA A 393 6.39 -21.57 -1.87
C ALA A 393 6.48 -20.03 -2.04
N ALA A 394 5.60 -19.45 -2.86
CA ALA A 394 5.52 -18.02 -3.08
C ALA A 394 4.95 -17.24 -1.89
N ALA A 395 4.15 -17.91 -1.07
CA ALA A 395 3.40 -17.32 0.04
C ALA A 395 3.99 -17.65 1.43
N ILE A 396 5.05 -18.46 1.51
CA ILE A 396 5.67 -18.89 2.79
C ILE A 396 6.00 -17.68 3.68
N ASP A 397 6.61 -16.63 3.13
CA ASP A 397 7.00 -15.42 3.87
C ASP A 397 5.80 -14.63 4.42
N SER A 398 4.59 -14.88 3.92
CA SER A 398 3.34 -14.24 4.36
C SER A 398 2.32 -15.24 4.93
N PHE A 399 2.73 -16.49 5.20
CA PHE A 399 1.84 -17.50 5.76
C PHE A 399 1.32 -17.10 7.15
N GLN A 400 2.19 -16.54 8.00
CA GLN A 400 1.80 -15.98 9.29
C GLN A 400 0.80 -14.84 9.13
N ASP A 401 1.01 -13.94 8.15
CA ASP A 401 0.09 -12.84 7.87
C ASP A 401 -1.29 -13.37 7.45
N ALA A 402 -1.34 -14.48 6.69
CA ALA A 402 -2.58 -15.15 6.29
C ALA A 402 -3.35 -15.74 7.48
N VAL A 403 -2.67 -16.48 8.36
CA VAL A 403 -3.29 -17.07 9.56
C VAL A 403 -3.78 -15.98 10.50
N LYS A 404 -3.00 -14.91 10.68
CA LYS A 404 -3.41 -13.75 11.47
C LYS A 404 -4.61 -13.02 10.86
N CYS A 405 -4.66 -12.90 9.54
CA CYS A 405 -5.82 -12.35 8.83
C CYS A 405 -7.08 -13.19 9.10
N LEU A 406 -6.98 -14.53 8.99
CA LEU A 406 -8.09 -15.43 9.34
C LEU A 406 -8.52 -15.26 10.79
N SER A 407 -7.58 -15.18 11.73
CA SER A 407 -7.88 -14.98 13.14
C SER A 407 -8.66 -13.68 13.40
N GLU A 408 -8.40 -12.63 12.64
CA GLU A 408 -9.18 -11.38 12.77
C GLU A 408 -10.61 -11.55 12.27
N PHE A 409 -10.85 -12.30 11.18
CA PHE A 409 -12.20 -12.67 10.76
C PHE A 409 -12.92 -13.49 11.84
N VAL A 410 -12.22 -14.39 12.55
CA VAL A 410 -12.76 -15.15 13.69
C VAL A 410 -13.15 -14.25 14.87
N CYS A 411 -12.41 -13.17 15.08
CA CYS A 411 -12.65 -12.25 16.19
C CYS A 411 -13.77 -11.23 15.90
N ASN A 412 -14.26 -11.15 14.66
CA ASN A 412 -15.33 -10.22 14.32
C ASN A 412 -16.70 -10.75 14.75
N ALA A 413 -17.13 -10.31 15.94
CA ALA A 413 -18.39 -10.73 16.55
C ALA A 413 -19.66 -10.35 15.77
N ALA A 414 -19.56 -9.50 14.74
CA ALA A 414 -20.69 -9.16 13.88
C ALA A 414 -21.04 -10.27 12.88
N PHE A 415 -20.08 -11.14 12.54
CA PHE A 415 -20.22 -12.18 11.50
C PHE A 415 -19.83 -13.58 12.06
N PRO A 416 -20.71 -14.22 12.85
CA PRO A 416 -20.41 -15.51 13.50
C PRO A 416 -20.22 -16.66 12.50
N ASP A 417 -20.96 -16.68 11.38
CA ASP A 417 -20.81 -17.71 10.34
C ASP A 417 -19.43 -17.62 9.67
N THR A 418 -19.00 -16.40 9.33
CA THR A 418 -17.64 -16.10 8.85
C THR A 418 -16.60 -16.54 9.86
N SER A 419 -16.86 -16.34 11.16
CA SER A 419 -15.94 -16.75 12.23
C SER A 419 -15.74 -18.26 12.27
N MET A 420 -16.81 -19.05 12.18
CA MET A 420 -16.73 -20.51 12.17
C MET A 420 -15.99 -21.04 10.93
N GLU A 421 -16.26 -20.46 9.77
CA GLU A 421 -15.61 -20.85 8.52
C GLU A 421 -14.13 -20.43 8.49
N ALA A 422 -13.78 -19.29 9.08
CA ALA A 422 -12.40 -18.86 9.25
C ALA A 422 -11.61 -19.83 10.14
N ILE A 423 -12.20 -20.36 11.23
CA ILE A 423 -11.57 -21.42 12.04
C ILE A 423 -11.32 -22.68 11.19
N ARG A 424 -12.27 -23.05 10.32
CA ARG A 424 -12.11 -24.18 9.39
C ARG A 424 -10.93 -23.96 8.43
N LEU A 425 -10.75 -22.74 7.93
CA LEU A 425 -9.61 -22.37 7.09
C LEU A 425 -8.28 -22.38 7.86
N ILE A 426 -8.24 -21.93 9.12
CA ILE A 426 -7.05 -22.05 9.97
C ILE A 426 -6.66 -23.52 10.16
N ARG A 427 -7.63 -24.41 10.36
CA ARG A 427 -7.39 -25.86 10.38
C ARG A 427 -6.83 -26.35 9.04
N HIS A 428 -7.32 -25.82 7.93
CA HIS A 428 -6.81 -26.18 6.61
C HIS A 428 -5.34 -25.76 6.42
N CYS A 429 -4.93 -24.62 6.98
CA CYS A 429 -3.53 -24.19 6.98
C CYS A 429 -2.59 -25.22 7.61
N ALA A 430 -3.03 -25.94 8.67
CA ALA A 430 -2.24 -26.99 9.31
C ALA A 430 -1.92 -28.16 8.36
N LYS A 431 -2.84 -28.45 7.42
CA LYS A 431 -2.63 -29.49 6.40
C LYS A 431 -1.43 -29.16 5.51
N TYR A 432 -1.27 -27.90 5.07
CA TYR A 432 -0.13 -27.50 4.25
C TYR A 432 1.21 -27.63 4.98
N VAL A 433 1.24 -27.30 6.27
CA VAL A 433 2.46 -27.44 7.10
C VAL A 433 2.85 -28.92 7.19
N SER A 434 1.88 -29.80 7.41
CA SER A 434 2.10 -31.26 7.48
C SER A 434 2.50 -31.87 6.14
N GLU A 435 1.89 -31.45 5.03
CA GLU A 435 2.13 -32.06 3.72
C GLU A 435 3.40 -31.53 3.05
N ARG A 436 3.86 -30.33 3.43
CA ARG A 436 5.00 -29.64 2.78
C ARG A 436 6.06 -29.13 3.78
N PRO A 437 6.54 -29.95 4.73
CA PRO A 437 7.52 -29.50 5.73
C PRO A 437 8.88 -29.14 5.11
N GLN A 438 9.26 -29.81 4.01
CA GLN A 438 10.52 -29.54 3.30
C GLN A 438 10.54 -28.11 2.71
N ALA A 439 9.44 -27.67 2.11
CA ALA A 439 9.34 -26.32 1.56
C ALA A 439 9.57 -25.23 2.63
N LEU A 440 9.03 -25.42 3.84
CA LEU A 440 9.23 -24.50 4.97
C LEU A 440 10.67 -24.52 5.51
N ARG A 441 11.30 -25.70 5.51
CA ARG A 441 12.67 -25.92 6.00
C ARG A 441 13.71 -25.30 5.07
N GLU A 442 13.58 -25.55 3.77
CA GLU A 442 14.54 -25.16 2.74
C GLU A 442 14.43 -23.68 2.37
N TYR A 443 13.26 -23.07 2.55
CA TYR A 443 13.07 -21.66 2.25
C TYR A 443 14.05 -20.79 3.06
N THR A 444 14.93 -20.06 2.39
CA THR A 444 15.84 -19.10 3.00
C THR A 444 15.28 -17.70 2.77
N SER A 445 14.96 -17.00 3.85
CA SER A 445 14.65 -15.57 3.84
C SER A 445 15.76 -14.88 4.62
N ASP A 446 16.28 -13.77 4.13
CA ASP A 446 17.44 -13.05 4.72
C ASP A 446 17.19 -12.58 6.17
N ASP A 447 15.95 -12.60 6.65
CA ASP A 447 15.53 -12.07 7.96
C ASP A 447 15.61 -13.05 9.15
N MET A 448 15.97 -14.33 8.97
CA MET A 448 15.82 -15.32 10.04
C MET A 448 17.13 -16.02 10.44
N ASN A 449 17.62 -15.70 11.65
CA ASN A 449 18.63 -16.46 12.38
C ASN A 449 18.03 -17.68 13.11
N VAL A 450 17.19 -18.47 12.42
CA VAL A 450 16.56 -19.67 12.98
C VAL A 450 17.20 -20.92 12.40
N ALA A 451 17.55 -21.85 13.28
CA ALA A 451 18.12 -23.14 12.90
C ALA A 451 17.20 -23.84 11.88
N PRO A 452 17.74 -24.51 10.84
CA PRO A 452 16.94 -25.16 9.81
C PRO A 452 15.88 -26.12 10.35
N GLY A 453 16.17 -26.82 11.46
CA GLY A 453 15.22 -27.70 12.14
C GLY A 453 13.93 -26.98 12.56
N ASP A 454 14.07 -25.82 13.20
CA ASP A 454 12.97 -25.05 13.80
C ASP A 454 12.16 -24.19 12.82
N ARG A 455 12.59 -24.09 11.55
CA ARG A 455 11.89 -23.27 10.55
C ARG A 455 10.46 -23.72 10.32
N VAL A 456 10.22 -25.04 10.36
CA VAL A 456 8.86 -25.61 10.20
C VAL A 456 7.96 -25.21 11.36
N TRP A 457 8.50 -25.17 12.58
CA TRP A 457 7.79 -24.69 13.75
C TRP A 457 7.50 -23.19 13.66
N VAL A 458 8.53 -22.37 13.52
CA VAL A 458 8.40 -20.90 13.55
C VAL A 458 7.55 -20.35 12.41
N ARG A 459 7.64 -20.94 11.20
CA ARG A 459 6.89 -20.46 10.03
C ARG A 459 5.56 -21.17 9.78
N GLY A 460 5.38 -22.37 10.31
CA GLY A 460 4.21 -23.20 10.03
C GLY A 460 3.35 -23.39 11.26
N TRP A 461 3.80 -24.25 12.18
CA TRP A 461 2.99 -24.69 13.32
C TRP A 461 2.72 -23.59 14.35
N PHE A 462 3.74 -22.81 14.70
CA PHE A 462 3.64 -21.78 15.73
C PHE A 462 2.61 -20.69 15.37
N PRO A 463 2.59 -20.08 14.16
CA PRO A 463 1.55 -19.13 13.77
C PRO A 463 0.13 -19.67 13.93
N ILE A 464 -0.14 -20.93 13.54
CA ILE A 464 -1.46 -21.54 13.64
C ILE A 464 -1.88 -21.70 15.10
N LEU A 465 -1.02 -22.31 15.91
CA LEU A 465 -1.34 -22.64 17.30
C LEU A 465 -1.40 -21.37 18.18
N PHE A 466 -0.55 -20.39 17.89
CA PHE A 466 -0.57 -19.10 18.55
C PHE A 466 -1.87 -18.33 18.26
N GLU A 467 -2.27 -18.20 16.99
CA GLU A 467 -3.50 -17.47 16.64
C GLU A 467 -4.75 -18.21 17.15
N LEU A 468 -4.78 -19.55 17.17
CA LEU A 468 -5.84 -20.32 17.85
C LEU A 468 -5.89 -20.02 19.35
N SER A 469 -4.74 -19.92 20.02
CA SER A 469 -4.67 -19.47 21.41
C SER A 469 -5.22 -18.04 21.59
N CYS A 470 -4.91 -17.12 20.67
CA CYS A 470 -5.49 -15.78 20.68
C CYS A 470 -7.02 -15.80 20.53
N ILE A 471 -7.57 -16.61 19.62
CA ILE A 471 -9.01 -16.81 19.44
C ILE A 471 -9.64 -17.31 20.73
N ILE A 472 -9.04 -18.31 21.37
CA ILE A 472 -9.55 -18.87 22.62
C ILE A 472 -9.64 -17.78 23.70
N ASN A 473 -8.65 -16.90 23.77
CA ASN A 473 -8.59 -15.84 24.78
C ASN A 473 -9.46 -14.60 24.49
N ARG A 474 -9.83 -14.35 23.23
CA ARG A 474 -10.49 -13.09 22.81
C ARG A 474 -11.97 -13.26 22.44
N CYS A 475 -12.40 -14.45 22.04
CA CYS A 475 -13.73 -14.67 21.46
C CYS A 475 -14.78 -15.16 22.48
N LYS A 476 -16.06 -15.07 22.07
CA LYS A 476 -17.22 -15.60 22.81
C LYS A 476 -17.20 -17.13 22.91
N LEU A 477 -18.02 -17.66 23.82
CA LEU A 477 -18.02 -19.08 24.21
C LEU A 477 -18.04 -20.07 23.05
N ASP A 478 -18.91 -19.87 22.07
CA ASP A 478 -19.10 -20.72 20.89
C ASP A 478 -17.85 -20.78 20.01
N VAL A 479 -17.34 -19.61 19.61
CA VAL A 479 -16.14 -19.46 18.77
C VAL A 479 -14.89 -19.94 19.52
N ARG A 480 -14.77 -19.59 20.80
CA ARG A 480 -13.69 -20.03 21.69
C ARG A 480 -13.65 -21.55 21.83
N THR A 481 -14.80 -22.17 22.12
CA THR A 481 -14.90 -23.64 22.26
C THR A 481 -14.50 -24.33 20.96
N ARG A 482 -14.94 -23.79 19.81
CA ARG A 482 -14.55 -24.35 18.51
C ARG A 482 -13.05 -24.18 18.22
N GLY A 483 -12.47 -23.02 18.52
CA GLY A 483 -11.03 -22.77 18.40
C GLY A 483 -10.21 -23.73 19.27
N LEU A 484 -10.65 -23.96 20.51
CA LEU A 484 -10.06 -24.93 21.43
C LEU A 484 -10.08 -26.35 20.85
N THR A 485 -11.24 -26.81 20.39
CA THR A 485 -11.38 -28.13 19.76
C THR A 485 -10.44 -28.28 18.57
N VAL A 486 -10.37 -27.28 17.67
CA VAL A 486 -9.51 -27.33 16.49
C VAL A 486 -8.02 -27.35 16.87
N MET A 487 -7.60 -26.56 17.86
CA MET A 487 -6.22 -26.58 18.34
C MET A 487 -5.80 -27.98 18.81
N PHE A 488 -6.63 -28.62 19.65
CA PHE A 488 -6.33 -29.97 20.14
C PHE A 488 -6.51 -31.06 19.06
N GLU A 489 -7.43 -30.89 18.11
CA GLU A 489 -7.52 -31.78 16.94
C GLU A 489 -6.24 -31.74 16.10
N ILE A 490 -5.66 -30.55 15.89
CA ILE A 490 -4.37 -30.38 15.20
C ILE A 490 -3.26 -31.10 15.97
N MET A 491 -3.19 -30.90 17.29
CA MET A 491 -2.21 -31.56 18.15
C MET A 491 -2.32 -33.09 18.08
N LYS A 492 -3.55 -33.63 18.17
CA LYS A 492 -3.81 -35.08 18.08
C LYS A 492 -3.51 -35.66 16.71
N SER A 493 -3.79 -34.91 15.64
CA SER A 493 -3.63 -35.39 14.26
C SER A 493 -2.19 -35.31 13.77
N TYR A 494 -1.44 -34.27 14.16
CA TYR A 494 -0.12 -33.96 13.63
C TYR A 494 1.02 -34.05 14.65
N GLY A 495 0.72 -34.35 15.92
CA GLY A 495 1.70 -34.37 17.01
C GLY A 495 2.88 -35.33 16.81
N LEU A 496 2.73 -36.39 16.00
CA LEU A 496 3.83 -37.28 15.62
C LEU A 496 4.93 -36.56 14.81
N SER A 497 4.61 -35.44 14.16
CA SER A 497 5.56 -34.63 13.40
C SER A 497 6.32 -33.61 14.25
N PHE A 498 5.97 -33.47 15.53
CA PHE A 498 6.53 -32.43 16.40
C PHE A 498 7.81 -32.90 17.10
N GLU A 499 8.80 -32.02 17.16
CA GLU A 499 10.02 -32.25 17.91
C GLU A 499 9.80 -32.03 19.42
N LYS A 500 10.62 -32.68 20.25
CA LYS A 500 10.50 -32.66 21.72
C LYS A 500 10.43 -31.25 22.31
N HIS A 501 11.26 -30.31 21.84
CA HIS A 501 11.24 -28.93 22.33
C HIS A 501 10.02 -28.13 21.85
N TRP A 502 9.42 -28.47 20.71
CA TRP A 502 8.23 -27.78 20.21
C TRP A 502 7.02 -28.09 21.09
N TRP A 503 6.94 -29.31 21.61
CA TRP A 503 5.93 -29.67 22.60
C TRP A 503 6.01 -28.80 23.85
N HIS A 504 7.21 -28.58 24.37
CA HIS A 504 7.38 -27.72 25.54
C HIS A 504 6.96 -26.26 25.26
N ASP A 505 7.33 -25.71 24.11
CA ASP A 505 6.88 -24.37 23.70
C ASP A 505 5.36 -24.29 23.50
N LEU A 506 4.77 -25.34 22.92
CA LEU A 506 3.32 -25.44 22.72
C LEU A 506 2.56 -25.50 24.04
N PHE A 507 2.98 -26.35 24.96
CA PHE A 507 2.32 -26.49 26.25
C PHE A 507 2.43 -25.22 27.10
N ARG A 508 3.51 -24.43 26.95
CA ARG A 508 3.57 -23.08 27.51
C ARG A 508 2.47 -22.15 26.98
N ILE A 509 2.09 -22.27 25.71
CA ILE A 509 0.96 -21.52 25.14
C ILE A 509 -0.37 -22.07 25.65
N VAL A 510 -0.51 -23.39 25.71
CA VAL A 510 -1.73 -24.06 26.16
C VAL A 510 -2.02 -23.78 27.63
N PHE A 511 -1.02 -23.83 28.51
CA PHE A 511 -1.20 -23.56 29.94
C PHE A 511 -1.60 -22.10 30.22
N ARG A 512 -1.27 -21.15 29.34
CA ARG A 512 -1.75 -19.76 29.46
C ARG A 512 -3.27 -19.63 29.39
N ILE A 513 -4.00 -20.63 28.89
CA ILE A 513 -5.48 -20.66 28.95
C ILE A 513 -5.97 -20.58 30.40
N PHE A 514 -5.19 -21.10 31.35
CA PHE A 514 -5.49 -21.06 32.78
C PHE A 514 -4.98 -19.77 33.46
N ASP A 515 -4.13 -18.96 32.81
CA ASP A 515 -3.60 -17.71 33.39
C ASP A 515 -4.66 -16.60 33.47
N ASN A 516 -5.70 -16.61 32.62
CA ASN A 516 -6.81 -15.63 32.66
C ASN A 516 -7.55 -15.62 34.01
N MET A 517 -7.30 -16.62 34.85
CA MET A 517 -7.80 -16.76 36.21
C MET A 517 -7.19 -15.76 37.21
N LYS A 518 -6.07 -15.11 36.84
CA LYS A 518 -5.31 -14.18 37.68
C LYS A 518 -5.83 -12.73 37.65
N LEU A 519 -6.78 -12.40 36.77
CA LEU A 519 -7.34 -11.04 36.66
C LEU A 519 -8.56 -10.86 37.59
N PRO A 520 -8.59 -9.83 38.46
CA PRO A 520 -9.62 -9.70 39.51
C PRO A 520 -11.03 -9.29 39.06
N GLU A 521 -11.27 -8.95 37.79
CA GLU A 521 -12.30 -7.93 37.52
C GLU A 521 -13.72 -8.39 37.13
N GLN A 522 -14.02 -9.67 36.87
CA GLN A 522 -15.42 -10.12 36.62
C GLN A 522 -15.72 -11.56 37.07
N GLN A 523 -16.45 -11.71 38.18
CA GLN A 523 -16.72 -13.02 38.82
C GLN A 523 -17.57 -13.99 37.95
N THR A 524 -18.54 -13.47 37.19
CA THR A 524 -19.45 -14.29 36.37
C THR A 524 -18.75 -14.85 35.13
N GLU A 525 -18.02 -14.01 34.38
CA GLU A 525 -17.22 -14.45 33.24
C GLU A 525 -16.13 -15.43 33.66
N LYS A 526 -15.52 -15.20 34.84
CA LYS A 526 -14.55 -16.13 35.45
C LYS A 526 -15.18 -17.50 35.73
N THR A 527 -16.43 -17.53 36.20
CA THR A 527 -17.13 -18.79 36.49
C THR A 527 -17.46 -19.56 35.21
N GLU A 528 -17.98 -18.87 34.18
CA GLU A 528 -18.24 -19.48 32.87
C GLU A 528 -16.95 -19.99 32.21
N TRP A 529 -15.86 -19.21 32.28
CA TRP A 529 -14.56 -19.61 31.76
C TRP A 529 -14.06 -20.90 32.42
N MET A 530 -14.19 -21.02 33.75
CA MET A 530 -13.81 -22.22 34.49
C MET A 530 -14.62 -23.45 34.08
N THR A 531 -15.94 -23.34 34.05
CA THR A 531 -16.84 -24.49 33.84
C THR A 531 -16.85 -24.98 32.39
N THR A 532 -16.56 -24.10 31.44
CA THR A 532 -16.56 -24.43 30.01
C THR A 532 -15.15 -24.63 29.46
N THR A 533 -14.30 -23.62 29.53
CA THR A 533 -13.08 -23.54 28.72
C THR A 533 -11.91 -24.20 29.40
N CYS A 534 -11.67 -23.89 30.68
CA CYS A 534 -10.68 -24.60 31.49
C CYS A 534 -11.02 -26.09 31.57
N ASN A 535 -12.29 -26.40 31.80
CA ASN A 535 -12.76 -27.78 31.87
C ASN A 535 -12.46 -28.56 30.58
N HIS A 536 -12.88 -28.04 29.41
CA HIS A 536 -12.59 -28.66 28.12
C HIS A 536 -11.08 -28.75 27.84
N ALA A 537 -10.32 -27.67 28.12
CA ALA A 537 -8.88 -27.64 27.92
C ALA A 537 -8.18 -28.70 28.78
N LEU A 538 -8.60 -28.90 30.02
CA LEU A 538 -8.00 -29.86 30.95
C LEU A 538 -8.14 -31.30 30.44
N TYR A 539 -9.35 -31.71 30.03
CA TYR A 539 -9.57 -33.02 29.43
C TYR A 539 -8.76 -33.19 28.13
N ALA A 540 -8.75 -32.17 27.26
CA ALA A 540 -8.03 -32.24 26.00
C ALA A 540 -6.49 -32.28 26.18
N ILE A 541 -5.96 -31.63 27.21
CA ILE A 541 -4.56 -31.73 27.63
C ILE A 541 -4.23 -33.16 28.04
N CYS A 542 -5.03 -33.76 28.92
CA CYS A 542 -4.82 -35.13 29.39
C CYS A 542 -4.95 -36.16 28.26
N ASP A 543 -5.87 -35.95 27.31
CA ASP A 543 -6.00 -36.77 26.10
C ASP A 543 -4.72 -36.75 25.27
N VAL A 544 -4.22 -35.54 24.93
CA VAL A 544 -2.98 -35.39 24.15
C VAL A 544 -1.81 -35.98 24.90
N PHE A 545 -1.70 -35.72 26.21
CA PHE A 545 -0.65 -36.25 27.05
C PHE A 545 -0.63 -37.78 27.05
N THR A 546 -1.81 -38.40 27.16
CA THR A 546 -1.96 -39.86 27.11
C THR A 546 -1.60 -40.42 25.74
N GLN A 547 -2.05 -39.77 24.67
CA GLN A 547 -1.76 -40.21 23.29
C GLN A 547 -0.25 -40.15 22.99
N PHE A 548 0.45 -39.12 23.47
CA PHE A 548 1.88 -38.91 23.24
C PHE A 548 2.69 -39.07 24.54
N TYR A 549 2.34 -40.03 25.38
CA TYR A 549 2.94 -40.20 26.71
C TYR A 549 4.47 -40.36 26.67
N GLU A 550 5.01 -41.15 25.74
CA GLU A 550 6.46 -41.39 25.66
C GLU A 550 7.30 -40.11 25.48
N PRO A 551 7.04 -39.25 24.47
CA PRO A 551 7.78 -38.00 24.34
C PRO A 551 7.42 -36.95 25.39
N LEU A 552 6.17 -36.90 25.88
CA LEU A 552 5.71 -35.85 26.79
C LEU A 552 6.04 -36.12 28.26
N SER A 553 6.06 -37.38 28.70
CA SER A 553 6.35 -37.74 30.10
C SER A 553 7.72 -37.24 30.56
N GLN A 554 8.72 -37.28 29.68
CA GLN A 554 10.08 -36.83 29.99
C GLN A 554 10.21 -35.31 30.17
N ILE A 555 9.25 -34.54 29.64
CA ILE A 555 9.39 -33.09 29.48
C ILE A 555 8.33 -32.33 30.28
N LEU A 556 7.11 -32.86 30.38
CA LEU A 556 5.93 -32.13 30.85
C LEU A 556 5.18 -32.82 32.00
N LEU A 557 5.60 -34.01 32.45
CA LEU A 557 4.88 -34.75 33.49
C LEU A 557 4.70 -33.93 34.78
N ALA A 558 5.76 -33.25 35.22
CA ALA A 558 5.71 -32.39 36.41
C ALA A 558 4.76 -31.19 36.23
N ASP A 559 4.77 -30.57 35.03
CA ASP A 559 3.89 -29.44 34.71
C ASP A 559 2.42 -29.88 34.69
N ILE A 560 2.13 -31.06 34.13
CA ILE A 560 0.77 -31.64 34.08
C ILE A 560 0.26 -31.92 35.50
N PHE A 561 1.06 -32.53 36.36
CA PHE A 561 0.66 -32.75 37.74
C PHE A 561 0.46 -31.44 38.50
N THR A 562 1.35 -30.46 38.33
CA THR A 562 1.20 -29.13 38.93
C THR A 562 -0.10 -28.47 38.48
N GLN A 563 -0.45 -28.58 37.19
CA GLN A 563 -1.68 -28.02 36.64
C GLN A 563 -2.92 -28.75 37.18
N LEU A 564 -2.91 -30.08 37.28
CA LEU A 564 -4.01 -30.87 37.85
C LEU A 564 -4.21 -30.54 39.33
N GLN A 565 -3.13 -30.48 40.12
CA GLN A 565 -3.18 -30.05 41.52
C GLN A 565 -3.78 -28.66 41.66
N TRP A 566 -3.36 -27.72 40.82
CA TRP A 566 -3.91 -26.38 40.81
C TRP A 566 -5.42 -26.37 40.51
N CYS A 567 -5.88 -27.16 39.52
CA CYS A 567 -7.30 -27.28 39.17
C CYS A 567 -8.13 -27.85 40.33
N VAL A 568 -7.63 -28.87 41.04
CA VAL A 568 -8.32 -29.49 42.18
C VAL A 568 -8.43 -28.55 43.37
N ARG A 569 -7.48 -27.62 43.54
CA ARG A 569 -7.48 -26.62 44.62
C ARG A 569 -8.36 -25.39 44.34
N GLN A 570 -9.04 -25.30 43.21
CA GLN A 570 -9.91 -24.15 42.91
C GLN A 570 -11.25 -24.25 43.65
N ASP A 571 -11.81 -23.11 44.06
CA ASP A 571 -13.14 -23.03 44.71
C ASP A 571 -14.30 -23.49 43.82
N ASN A 572 -14.07 -23.64 42.51
CA ASN A 572 -15.08 -24.12 41.57
C ASN A 572 -15.18 -25.65 41.61
N GLU A 573 -16.26 -26.16 42.20
CA GLU A 573 -16.51 -27.60 42.38
C GLU A 573 -16.43 -28.40 41.07
N GLN A 574 -16.96 -27.87 39.96
CA GLN A 574 -16.93 -28.55 38.68
C GLN A 574 -15.51 -28.69 38.15
N LEU A 575 -14.70 -27.62 38.21
CA LEU A 575 -13.30 -27.67 37.76
C LEU A 575 -12.46 -28.59 38.67
N ALA A 576 -12.70 -28.56 39.98
CA ALA A 576 -12.01 -29.45 40.91
C ALA A 576 -12.34 -30.92 40.62
N ARG A 577 -13.62 -31.25 40.41
CA ARG A 577 -14.07 -32.58 40.02
C ARG A 577 -13.45 -33.03 38.69
N SER A 578 -13.43 -32.15 37.69
CA SER A 578 -12.77 -32.43 36.41
C SER A 578 -11.28 -32.69 36.58
N GLY A 579 -10.60 -31.95 37.45
CA GLY A 579 -9.19 -32.18 37.81
C GLY A 579 -8.95 -33.57 38.38
N THR A 580 -9.76 -33.99 39.35
CA THR A 580 -9.66 -35.34 39.94
C THR A 580 -9.94 -36.43 38.90
N ASN A 581 -10.98 -36.28 38.09
CA ASN A 581 -11.31 -37.24 37.01
C ASN A 581 -10.19 -37.33 35.96
N CYS A 582 -9.58 -36.19 35.60
CA CYS A 582 -8.47 -36.16 34.65
C CYS A 582 -7.23 -36.86 35.21
N LEU A 583 -6.93 -36.66 36.50
CA LEU A 583 -5.83 -37.37 37.17
C LEU A 583 -6.10 -38.88 37.22
N GLU A 584 -7.31 -39.29 37.60
CA GLU A 584 -7.72 -40.70 37.61
C GLU A 584 -7.55 -41.33 36.21
N ASN A 585 -8.11 -40.71 35.17
CA ASN A 585 -8.01 -41.19 33.80
C ASN A 585 -6.55 -41.28 33.31
N LEU A 586 -5.72 -40.28 33.65
CA LEU A 586 -4.31 -40.27 33.27
C LEU A 586 -3.58 -41.47 33.87
N VAL A 587 -3.83 -41.79 35.14
CA VAL A 587 -3.23 -42.94 35.84
C VAL A 587 -3.77 -44.26 35.29
N ILE A 588 -5.08 -44.38 35.05
CA ILE A 588 -5.68 -45.60 34.52
C ILE A 588 -5.14 -45.91 33.11
N LEU A 589 -5.04 -44.90 32.24
CA LEU A 589 -4.66 -45.11 30.84
C LEU A 589 -3.15 -45.28 30.62
N ASN A 590 -2.31 -44.75 31.52
CA ASN A 590 -0.86 -44.75 31.35
C ASN A 590 -0.10 -45.51 32.44
N GLY A 591 -0.77 -45.99 33.50
CA GLY A 591 -0.12 -46.59 34.67
C GLY A 591 0.78 -47.80 34.35
N GLU A 592 0.44 -48.57 33.31
CA GLU A 592 1.30 -49.68 32.84
C GLU A 592 2.65 -49.20 32.26
N LYS A 593 2.72 -47.93 31.82
CA LYS A 593 3.91 -47.29 31.25
C LYS A 593 4.69 -46.48 32.29
N PHE A 594 4.23 -46.44 33.54
CA PHE A 594 4.88 -45.65 34.59
C PHE A 594 6.12 -46.39 35.10
N SER A 595 7.24 -45.68 35.19
CA SER A 595 8.40 -46.16 35.93
C SER A 595 8.15 -46.05 37.44
N PRO A 596 8.95 -46.72 38.29
CA PRO A 596 8.86 -46.55 39.74
C PRO A 596 8.95 -45.08 40.18
N GLU A 597 9.81 -44.29 39.53
CA GLU A 597 9.96 -42.86 39.82
C GLU A 597 8.71 -42.06 39.45
N VAL A 598 8.06 -42.40 38.32
CA VAL A 598 6.79 -41.78 37.93
C VAL A 598 5.66 -42.14 38.90
N TRP A 599 5.64 -43.38 39.39
CA TRP A 599 4.70 -43.81 40.43
C TRP A 599 4.92 -43.04 41.73
N ASP A 600 6.17 -42.84 42.18
CA ASP A 600 6.47 -42.05 43.37
C ASP A 600 5.96 -40.62 43.25
N VAL A 601 6.21 -39.94 42.13
CA VAL A 601 5.72 -38.58 41.87
C VAL A 601 4.19 -38.54 41.81
N THR A 602 3.56 -39.55 41.21
CA THR A 602 2.09 -39.66 41.14
C THR A 602 1.48 -39.83 42.53
N CYS A 603 2.03 -40.72 43.36
CA CYS A 603 1.58 -40.95 44.73
C CYS A 603 1.79 -39.70 45.61
N CYS A 604 2.92 -39.00 45.47
CA CYS A 604 3.14 -37.72 46.14
C CYS A 604 2.10 -36.69 45.71
N CYS A 605 1.80 -36.59 44.41
CA CYS A 605 0.80 -35.68 43.88
C CYS A 605 -0.60 -35.95 44.48
N MET A 606 -1.01 -37.22 44.56
CA MET A 606 -2.26 -37.63 45.19
C MET A 606 -2.30 -37.33 46.69
N LEU A 607 -1.20 -37.59 47.40
CA LEU A 607 -1.07 -37.27 48.82
C LEU A 607 -1.21 -35.77 49.07
N ASP A 608 -0.53 -34.94 48.27
CA ASP A 608 -0.63 -33.49 48.34
C ASP A 608 -2.07 -33.02 48.10
N ILE A 609 -2.75 -33.54 47.08
CA ILE A 609 -4.16 -33.20 46.81
C ILE A 609 -5.03 -33.54 48.02
N PHE A 610 -4.88 -34.75 48.58
CA PHE A 610 -5.65 -35.20 49.73
C PHE A 610 -5.40 -34.32 50.97
N GLN A 611 -4.14 -33.98 51.24
CA GLN A 611 -3.79 -33.12 52.38
C GLN A 611 -4.36 -31.71 52.24
N ASN A 612 -4.33 -31.12 51.04
CA ASN A 612 -4.78 -29.74 50.82
C ASN A 612 -6.31 -29.61 50.65
N THR A 613 -7.02 -30.70 50.42
CA THR A 613 -8.50 -30.72 50.28
C THR A 613 -9.20 -31.31 51.50
N SER A 614 -8.43 -31.78 52.48
CA SER A 614 -8.97 -32.26 53.76
C SER A 614 -9.63 -31.10 54.52
N PRO A 615 -10.71 -31.34 55.30
CA PRO A 615 -11.39 -30.30 56.09
C PRO A 615 -10.51 -29.61 57.15
N HIS A 616 -9.26 -30.02 57.32
CA HIS A 616 -8.31 -29.52 58.31
C HIS A 616 -7.13 -28.76 57.67
N ALA A 617 -7.19 -28.52 56.35
CA ALA A 617 -6.16 -27.86 55.55
C ALA A 617 -6.29 -26.33 55.56
#